data_AF-A0A961RDL9-F1
#
_entry.id   AF-A0A961RDL9-F1
#
_cell.length_a   1.000
_cell.length_b   1.000
_cell.length_c   1.000
_cell.angle_alpha   90.00
_cell.angle_beta   90.00
_cell.angle_gamma   90.00
#
_symmetry.space_group_name_H-M   'P 1'
#
loop_
_entity.id
_entity.type
_entity.pdbx_description
1 polymer ?
#
loop_
_entity_poly.entity_id
_entity_poly.type
_entity_poly.pdbx_seq_one_letter_code
_entity_poly.pdbx_strand_id
1 'polypeptide(L)'
;RSMPFGNAGTLTADETYAIVAYILYSNNMVEDDFVLSKENFASVKMRNADGFIVDDRAEKEYAKWRAEPCMENCKDEVKITRKATVLDVTPD
;
A
#
# COMPACT_ATOMS: atom_id res chain seq x y z
N ARG A 1 -7.00 14.78 -7.21
CA ARG A 1 -7.65 15.32 -5.99
C ARG A 1 -6.67 15.91 -4.98
N SER A 2 -5.60 15.20 -4.62
CA SER A 2 -4.69 15.58 -3.53
C SER A 2 -3.29 15.99 -4.01
N MET A 3 -3.13 16.15 -5.32
CA MET A 3 -1.89 16.56 -5.96
C MET A 3 -2.10 17.87 -6.72
N PRO A 4 -1.03 18.67 -6.90
CA PRO A 4 0.30 18.50 -6.31
C PRO A 4 0.32 18.73 -4.78
N PHE A 5 1.29 18.13 -4.09
CA PHE A 5 1.46 18.35 -2.65
C PHE A 5 1.74 19.83 -2.36
N GLY A 6 1.04 20.41 -1.38
CA GLY A 6 1.09 21.84 -1.08
C GLY A 6 0.16 22.72 -1.95
N ASN A 7 -0.42 22.18 -3.03
CA ASN A 7 -1.33 22.94 -3.92
C ASN A 7 -2.41 22.04 -4.55
N ALA A 8 -3.07 21.23 -3.72
CA ALA A 8 -4.01 20.23 -4.17
C ALA A 8 -5.27 20.82 -4.83
N GLY A 9 -5.79 20.14 -5.85
CA GLY A 9 -7.06 20.52 -6.48
C GLY A 9 -6.94 21.60 -7.55
N THR A 10 -5.72 21.87 -8.01
CA THR A 10 -5.42 22.85 -9.07
C THR A 10 -5.49 22.28 -10.48
N LEU A 11 -5.50 20.95 -10.63
CA LEU A 11 -5.60 20.27 -11.92
C LEU A 11 -7.04 20.19 -12.40
N THR A 12 -7.24 20.50 -13.68
CA THR A 12 -8.48 20.23 -14.42
C THR A 12 -8.66 18.73 -14.68
N ALA A 13 -9.84 18.35 -15.18
CA ALA A 13 -10.13 16.96 -15.54
C ALA A 13 -9.19 16.45 -16.66
N ASP A 14 -9.00 17.25 -17.71
CA ASP A 14 -8.16 16.87 -18.85
C ASP A 14 -6.68 16.74 -18.47
N GLU A 15 -6.16 17.68 -17.67
CA GLU A 15 -4.80 17.57 -17.12
C GLU A 15 -4.65 16.32 -16.25
N THR A 16 -5.68 15.94 -15.49
CA THR A 16 -5.66 14.72 -14.69
C THR A 16 -5.59 13.48 -15.59
N TYR A 17 -6.40 13.39 -16.65
CA TYR A 17 -6.34 12.27 -17.60
C TYR A 17 -4.99 12.19 -18.31
N ALA A 18 -4.44 13.33 -18.77
CA ALA A 18 -3.12 13.37 -19.40
C ALA A 18 -2.00 12.89 -18.47
N ILE A 19 -1.99 13.34 -17.21
CA ILE A 19 -1.01 12.89 -16.21
C ILE A 19 -1.17 11.39 -15.92
N VAL A 20 -2.39 10.87 -15.84
CA VAL A 20 -2.61 9.43 -15.64
C VAL A 20 -2.09 8.63 -16.85
N ALA A 21 -2.34 9.07 -18.08
CA ALA A 21 -1.78 8.43 -19.29
C ALA A 21 -0.25 8.39 -19.24
N TYR A 22 0.39 9.50 -18.85
CA TYR A 22 1.84 9.56 -18.67
C TYR A 22 2.36 8.60 -17.59
N ILE A 23 1.66 8.46 -16.47
CA ILE A 23 2.02 7.49 -15.41
C ILE A 23 1.89 6.06 -15.93
N LEU A 24 0.85 5.74 -16.69
CA LEU A 24 0.69 4.41 -17.32
C LEU A 24 1.84 4.12 -18.28
N TYR A 25 2.21 5.08 -19.14
CA TYR A 25 3.37 4.98 -20.02
C TYR A 25 4.67 4.78 -19.24
N SER A 26 4.90 5.58 -18.19
CA SER A 26 6.09 5.48 -17.32
C SER A 26 6.19 4.12 -16.60
N ASN A 27 5.08 3.39 -16.48
CA ASN A 27 5.03 2.05 -15.92
C ASN A 27 5.09 0.94 -17.00
N ASN A 28 5.35 1.28 -18.27
CA ASN A 28 5.35 0.39 -19.43
C ASN A 28 4.02 -0.37 -19.56
N MET A 29 2.89 0.35 -19.47
CA MET A 29 1.56 -0.24 -19.61
C MET A 29 0.84 0.14 -20.90
N VAL A 30 1.27 1.23 -21.53
CA VAL A 30 0.74 1.78 -22.78
C VAL A 30 1.88 2.39 -23.58
N GLU A 31 1.71 2.54 -24.89
CA GLU A 31 2.65 3.22 -25.78
C GLU A 31 2.57 4.75 -25.64
N ASP A 32 3.49 5.48 -26.27
CA ASP A 32 3.64 6.93 -26.16
C ASP A 32 2.54 7.74 -26.87
N ASP A 33 1.79 7.11 -27.79
CA ASP A 33 0.66 7.69 -28.52
C ASP A 33 -0.70 7.45 -27.85
N PHE A 34 -0.72 6.78 -26.68
CA PHE A 34 -1.94 6.42 -25.99
C PHE A 34 -2.69 7.66 -25.44
N VAL A 35 -3.96 7.80 -25.84
CA VAL A 35 -4.86 8.84 -25.33
C VAL A 35 -5.87 8.24 -24.35
N LEU A 36 -5.75 8.62 -23.07
CA LEU A 36 -6.70 8.23 -22.04
C LEU A 36 -7.94 9.13 -22.09
N SER A 37 -9.12 8.51 -22.07
CA SER A 37 -10.41 9.20 -22.06
C SER A 37 -11.37 8.54 -21.08
N LYS A 38 -12.51 9.20 -20.84
CA LYS A 38 -13.59 8.63 -20.01
C LYS A 38 -14.11 7.30 -20.56
N GLU A 39 -14.11 7.14 -21.88
CA GLU A 39 -14.65 5.99 -22.60
C GLU A 39 -13.76 4.75 -22.47
N ASN A 40 -12.43 4.92 -22.44
CA ASN A 40 -11.48 3.81 -22.38
C ASN A 40 -10.85 3.59 -21.00
N PHE A 41 -11.05 4.48 -20.02
CA PHE A 41 -10.41 4.41 -18.70
C PHE A 41 -10.55 3.04 -18.02
N ALA A 42 -11.75 2.47 -18.02
CA ALA A 42 -12.02 1.19 -17.34
C ALA A 42 -11.44 -0.03 -18.06
N SER A 43 -10.91 0.12 -19.28
CA SER A 43 -10.27 -0.99 -20.00
C SER A 43 -8.85 -1.30 -19.51
N VAL A 44 -8.22 -0.37 -18.78
CA VAL A 44 -6.85 -0.52 -18.29
C VAL A 44 -6.82 -1.42 -17.05
N LYS A 45 -6.27 -2.63 -17.17
CA LYS A 45 -6.05 -3.53 -16.03
C LYS A 45 -4.66 -3.31 -15.41
N MET A 46 -4.62 -2.91 -14.15
CA MET A 46 -3.36 -2.77 -13.39
C MET A 46 -2.75 -4.14 -13.08
N ARG A 47 -1.41 -4.23 -13.05
CA ARG A 47 -0.69 -5.49 -12.80
C ARG A 47 -1.09 -6.16 -11.49
N ASN A 48 -1.32 -5.39 -10.43
CA ASN A 48 -1.73 -5.88 -9.12
C ASN A 48 -3.26 -5.82 -8.89
N ALA A 49 -4.07 -5.86 -9.96
CA ALA A 49 -5.53 -5.76 -9.85
C ALA A 49 -6.14 -6.81 -8.91
N ASP A 50 -5.56 -8.01 -8.89
CA ASP A 50 -6.04 -9.15 -8.09
C ASP A 50 -5.17 -9.39 -6.84
N GLY A 51 -4.31 -8.43 -6.47
CA GLY A 51 -3.30 -8.59 -5.42
C GLY A 51 -3.76 -8.27 -3.99
N PHE A 52 -5.05 -8.02 -3.79
CA PHE A 52 -5.63 -7.70 -2.49
C PHE A 52 -6.66 -8.75 -2.09
N ILE A 53 -6.74 -9.04 -0.80
CA ILE A 53 -7.74 -9.92 -0.20
C ILE A 53 -8.54 -9.16 0.86
N VAL A 54 -9.74 -9.65 1.14
CA VAL A 54 -10.49 -9.21 2.32
C VAL A 54 -9.78 -9.76 3.57
N ASP A 55 -9.82 -8.99 4.65
CA ASP A 55 -9.24 -9.38 5.94
C ASP A 55 -9.72 -10.77 6.39
N ASP A 56 -8.77 -11.70 6.52
CA ASP A 56 -9.00 -13.11 6.85
C ASP A 56 -8.46 -13.49 8.24
N ARG A 57 -8.12 -12.51 9.09
CA ARG A 57 -7.59 -12.75 10.45
C ARG A 57 -8.54 -13.55 11.32
N ALA A 58 -9.86 -13.45 11.09
CA ALA A 58 -10.84 -14.26 11.80
C ALA A 58 -10.63 -15.77 11.61
N GLU A 59 -10.22 -16.17 10.41
CA GLU A 59 -9.95 -17.56 10.05
C GLU A 59 -8.50 -17.95 10.36
N LYS A 60 -7.54 -17.06 10.13
CA LYS A 60 -6.10 -17.38 10.20
C LYS A 60 -5.44 -17.14 11.55
N GLU A 61 -5.96 -16.21 12.36
CA GLU A 61 -5.26 -15.68 13.53
C GLU A 61 -6.08 -15.73 14.82
N TYR A 62 -7.36 -15.37 14.79
CA TYR A 62 -8.14 -15.20 16.03
C TYR A 62 -8.20 -16.47 16.87
N ALA A 63 -8.35 -17.63 16.23
CA ALA A 63 -8.33 -18.92 16.92
C ALA A 63 -6.98 -19.21 17.61
N LYS A 64 -5.87 -18.62 17.13
CA LYS A 64 -4.53 -18.80 17.71
C LYS A 64 -4.31 -17.88 18.92
N TRP A 65 -4.79 -16.64 18.89
CA TRP A 65 -4.48 -15.64 19.92
C TRP A 65 -5.59 -15.41 20.94
N ARG A 66 -6.78 -15.98 20.71
CA ARG A 66 -7.87 -16.05 21.70
C ARG A 66 -7.87 -17.36 22.50
N ALA A 67 -6.75 -18.07 22.50
CA ALA A 67 -6.55 -19.21 23.39
C ALA A 67 -6.17 -18.73 24.80
N GLU A 68 -6.34 -19.60 25.80
CA GLU A 68 -5.90 -19.31 27.16
C GLU A 68 -4.39 -19.03 27.20
N PRO A 69 -3.95 -17.90 27.77
CA PRO A 69 -2.54 -17.55 27.83
C PRO A 69 -1.79 -18.44 28.83
N CYS A 70 -0.48 -18.58 28.63
CA CYS A 70 0.38 -19.19 29.65
C CYS A 70 0.56 -18.24 30.84
N MET A 71 0.48 -18.79 32.05
CA MET A 71 0.58 -18.01 33.30
C MET A 71 1.91 -18.23 34.04
N GLU A 72 2.54 -19.41 33.92
CA GLU A 72 3.76 -19.75 34.65
C GLU A 72 4.74 -20.53 33.78
N ASN A 73 6.05 -20.30 33.98
CA ASN A 73 7.14 -20.99 33.28
C ASN A 73 7.00 -20.97 31.73
N CYS A 74 6.56 -19.84 31.17
CA CYS A 74 6.11 -19.73 29.78
C CYS A 74 7.21 -19.71 28.71
N LYS A 75 8.48 -19.63 29.11
CA LYS A 75 9.60 -19.55 28.18
C LYS A 75 10.88 -20.02 28.84
N ASP A 76 11.64 -20.86 28.13
CA ASP A 76 12.88 -21.44 28.66
C ASP A 76 14.04 -20.44 28.70
N GLU A 77 14.10 -19.50 27.75
CA GLU A 77 15.20 -18.53 27.68
C GLU A 77 14.75 -17.13 27.20
N VAL A 78 15.30 -16.09 27.82
CA VAL A 78 15.13 -14.70 27.40
C VAL A 78 16.46 -14.10 26.95
N LYS A 79 16.48 -13.59 25.70
CA LYS A 79 17.63 -12.93 25.07
C LYS A 79 17.20 -11.62 24.44
N ILE A 80 18.01 -10.58 24.62
CA ILE A 80 17.80 -9.30 23.92
C ILE A 80 18.27 -9.49 22.48
N THR A 81 17.35 -9.44 21.52
CA THR A 81 17.66 -9.59 20.09
C THR A 81 17.80 -8.26 19.35
N ARG A 82 17.14 -7.20 19.83
CA ARG A 82 17.22 -5.85 19.28
C ARG A 82 17.07 -4.79 20.38
N LYS A 83 17.70 -3.64 20.20
CA LYS A 83 17.57 -2.45 21.06
C LYS A 83 17.28 -1.25 20.16
N ALA A 84 16.28 -0.43 20.51
CA ALA A 84 15.93 0.77 19.74
C ALA A 84 17.09 1.77 19.66
N THR A 85 17.90 1.85 20.72
CA THR A 85 19.12 2.68 20.79
C THR A 85 20.21 2.28 19.80
N VAL A 86 20.10 1.12 19.14
CA VAL A 86 21.03 0.75 18.05
C VAL A 86 20.64 1.46 16.75
N LEU A 87 19.36 1.78 16.55
CA LEU A 87 18.92 2.57 15.40
C LEU A 87 19.12 4.07 15.66
N ASP A 88 18.83 4.53 16.88
CA ASP A 88 19.13 5.90 17.34
C ASP A 88 18.52 7.01 16.46
N VAL A 89 17.24 6.84 16.09
CA VAL A 89 16.49 7.79 15.24
C VAL A 89 15.30 8.42 15.96
N THR A 90 15.22 8.27 17.28
CA THR A 90 14.21 8.91 18.11
C THR A 90 14.69 10.33 18.44
N PRO A 91 13.93 11.40 18.13
CA PRO A 91 14.30 12.76 18.53
C PRO A 91 14.43 12.89 20.06
N ASP A 92 15.38 13.70 20.52
CA ASP A 92 15.57 14.04 21.94
C ASP A 92 14.47 14.95 22.51
#